data_AF-A0AB38SJF8-F1
#
_entry.id   AF-A0AB38SJF8-F1
#
_cell.length_a   1.000
_cell.length_b   1.000
_cell.length_c   1.000
_cell.angle_alpha   90.00
_cell.angle_beta   90.00
_cell.angle_gamma   90.00
#
_symmetry.space_group_name_H-M   'P 1'
#
loop_
_entity.id
_entity.type
_entity.pdbx_description
1 polymer ?
#
loop_
_entity_poly.entity_id
_entity_poly.type
_entity_poly.pdbx_seq_one_letter_code
_entity_poly.pdbx_strand_id
1 'polypeptide(L)'
;MGWDAKDIALLTRLWSAGQSAAQIARRLGCSRNAVCGMLTRQGLKRGHKPPTARPKIRPPPKLRPTSSAACVRPVAKKVSRKTAERQQPKEFSKQQLYAMLAEAVRNTG
;
A
#
# COMPACT_ATOMS: atom_id res chain seq x y z
N MET A 1 17.88 -8.90 10.66
CA MET A 1 16.48 -8.59 11.05
C MET A 1 15.58 -9.70 10.51
N GLY A 2 15.67 -10.88 11.11
CA GLY A 2 14.90 -12.06 10.73
C GLY A 2 13.83 -12.34 11.79
N TRP A 3 12.82 -13.11 11.44
CA TRP A 3 11.86 -13.61 12.41
C TRP A 3 12.53 -14.67 13.26
N ASP A 4 12.71 -14.39 14.54
CA ASP A 4 13.34 -15.33 15.46
C ASP A 4 12.32 -16.37 15.93
N ALA A 5 12.79 -17.51 16.43
CA ALA A 5 11.89 -18.58 16.90
C ALA A 5 10.96 -18.08 18.03
N LYS A 6 11.45 -17.16 18.87
CA LYS A 6 10.69 -16.52 19.94
C LYS A 6 9.54 -15.65 19.41
N ASP A 7 9.80 -14.89 18.35
CA ASP A 7 8.79 -14.03 17.71
C ASP A 7 7.70 -14.87 17.05
N ILE A 8 8.07 -15.99 16.43
CA ILE A 8 7.14 -16.94 15.82
C ILE A 8 6.27 -17.61 16.89
N ALA A 9 6.85 -18.02 18.02
CA ALA A 9 6.09 -18.60 19.12
C ALA A 9 5.08 -17.59 19.70
N LEU A 10 5.50 -16.33 19.89
CA LEU A 10 4.65 -15.26 20.37
C LEU A 10 3.55 -14.92 19.36
N LEU A 11 3.88 -14.84 18.07
CA LEU A 11 2.94 -14.67 16.96
C LEU A 11 1.84 -15.72 17.02
N THR A 12 2.20 -17.01 17.08
CA THR A 12 1.25 -18.12 17.12
C THR A 12 0.36 -18.06 18.36
N ARG A 13 0.94 -17.78 19.54
CA ARG A 13 0.17 -17.62 20.78
C ARG A 13 -0.86 -16.50 20.68
N LEU A 14 -0.46 -15.31 20.21
CA LEU A 14 -1.37 -14.18 20.06
C LEU A 14 -2.41 -14.40 18.96
N TRP A 15 -2.03 -15.14 17.92
CA TRP A 15 -2.93 -15.49 16.83
C TRP A 15 -4.03 -16.43 17.29
N SER A 16 -3.70 -17.47 18.07
CA SER A 16 -4.68 -18.37 18.69
C SER A 16 -5.57 -17.65 19.69
N ALA A 17 -5.04 -16.64 20.41
CA ALA A 17 -5.81 -15.75 21.27
C ALA A 17 -6.75 -14.78 20.51
N GLY A 18 -6.83 -14.87 19.18
CA GLY A 18 -7.76 -14.07 18.38
C GLY A 18 -7.28 -12.64 18.08
N GLN A 19 -6.06 -12.25 18.45
CA GLN A 19 -5.57 -10.89 18.20
C GLN A 19 -5.37 -10.59 16.72
N SER A 20 -5.79 -9.42 16.26
CA SER A 20 -5.59 -9.00 14.86
C SER A 20 -4.10 -8.81 14.53
N ALA A 21 -3.74 -8.94 13.25
CA ALA A 21 -2.36 -8.73 12.78
C ALA A 21 -1.79 -7.35 13.17
N ALA A 22 -2.63 -6.31 13.24
CA ALA A 22 -2.21 -4.98 13.66
C ALA A 22 -1.93 -4.89 15.17
N GLN A 23 -2.66 -5.64 16.01
CA GLN A 23 -2.39 -5.74 17.45
C GLN A 23 -1.09 -6.49 17.72
N ILE A 24 -0.87 -7.59 16.99
CA ILE A 24 0.35 -8.40 17.07
C ILE A 24 1.58 -7.59 16.64
N ALA A 25 1.45 -6.86 15.52
CA ALA A 25 2.46 -5.93 15.02
C ALA A 25 2.92 -4.91 16.06
N ARG A 26 1.98 -4.29 16.81
CA ARG A 26 2.32 -3.33 17.87
C ARG A 26 3.13 -3.94 19.01
N ARG A 27 2.94 -5.24 19.30
CA ARG A 27 3.66 -5.94 20.37
C ARG A 27 5.05 -6.40 19.95
N LEU A 28 5.19 -6.86 18.71
CA LEU A 28 6.45 -7.34 18.15
C LEU A 28 7.31 -6.21 17.53
N GLY A 29 6.79 -4.99 17.43
CA GLY A 29 7.49 -3.87 16.80
C GLY A 29 7.62 -3.97 15.28
N CYS A 30 6.85 -4.85 14.63
CA CYS A 30 6.89 -5.03 13.17
C CYS A 30 5.71 -4.34 12.47
N SER A 31 5.81 -4.20 11.14
CA SER A 31 4.68 -3.76 10.31
C SER A 31 3.55 -4.79 10.29
N ARG A 32 2.29 -4.32 10.22
CA ARG A 32 1.11 -5.18 9.97
C ARG A 32 1.31 -6.11 8.77
N ASN A 33 1.95 -5.62 7.70
CA ASN A 33 2.16 -6.39 6.49
C ASN A 33 3.21 -7.48 6.68
N ALA A 34 4.24 -7.23 7.50
CA ALA A 34 5.23 -8.24 7.87
C ALA A 34 4.57 -9.40 8.64
N VAL A 35 3.70 -9.07 9.61
CA VAL A 35 2.90 -10.05 10.36
C VAL A 35 1.99 -10.85 9.43
N CYS A 36 1.28 -10.19 8.50
CA CYS A 36 0.44 -10.87 7.52
C CYS A 36 1.26 -11.83 6.63
N GLY A 37 2.42 -11.39 6.14
CA GLY A 37 3.32 -12.24 5.36
C GLY A 37 3.79 -13.45 6.15
N MET A 38 4.14 -13.26 7.44
CA MET A 38 4.58 -14.37 8.29
C MET A 38 3.47 -15.38 8.58
N LEU A 39 2.26 -14.90 8.86
CA LEU A 39 1.08 -15.77 9.04
C LEU A 39 0.77 -16.59 7.79
N THR A 40 0.92 -16.01 6.59
CA THR A 40 0.78 -16.73 5.33
C THR A 40 1.84 -17.81 5.17
N ARG A 41 3.10 -17.52 5.52
CA ARG A 41 4.20 -18.50 5.47
C ARG A 41 4.01 -19.66 6.45
N GLN A 42 3.44 -19.39 7.61
CA GLN A 42 3.11 -20.41 8.62
C GLN A 42 1.78 -21.14 8.36
N GLY A 43 1.01 -20.75 7.34
CA GLY A 43 -0.28 -21.37 7.02
C GLY A 43 -1.42 -21.03 8.00
N LEU A 44 -1.21 -20.10 8.94
CA LEU A 44 -2.23 -19.68 9.90
C LEU A 44 -3.21 -18.69 9.23
N LYS A 45 -4.14 -19.24 8.44
CA LYS A 45 -5.24 -18.46 7.88
C LYS A 45 -6.36 -18.35 8.90
N ARG A 46 -6.82 -17.12 9.16
CA ARG A 46 -8.13 -16.91 9.77
C ARG A 46 -9.14 -17.04 8.66
N GLY A 47 -10.24 -17.73 8.93
CA GLY A 47 -11.39 -17.74 8.04
C GLY A 47 -11.69 -16.32 7.57
N HIS A 48 -11.93 -16.17 6.27
CA HIS A 48 -12.24 -14.88 5.70
C HIS A 48 -13.51 -14.38 6.39
N LYS A 49 -13.44 -13.23 7.07
CA LYS A 49 -14.67 -12.58 7.50
C LYS A 49 -15.45 -12.28 6.23
N PRO A 50 -16.75 -12.64 6.17
CA PRO A 50 -17.57 -12.28 5.03
C PRO A 50 -17.41 -10.76 4.83
N PRO A 51 -17.30 -10.28 3.58
CA PRO A 51 -17.17 -8.87 3.33
C PRO A 51 -18.35 -8.19 4.03
N THR A 52 -18.06 -7.45 5.10
CA THR A 52 -19.05 -6.60 5.75
C THR A 52 -19.65 -5.76 4.65
N ALA A 53 -20.96 -5.88 4.44
CA ALA A 53 -21.70 -5.11 3.45
C ALA A 53 -21.19 -3.68 3.54
N ARG A 54 -20.69 -3.13 2.43
CA ARG A 54 -20.26 -1.74 2.37
C ARG A 54 -21.55 -0.94 2.19
N PRO A 55 -22.20 -0.42 3.25
CA PRO A 55 -23.34 0.46 3.03
C PRO A 55 -22.84 1.60 2.15
N LYS A 56 -23.54 1.85 1.04
CA LYS A 56 -23.32 3.05 0.23
C LYS A 56 -23.67 4.22 1.14
N ILE A 57 -22.67 4.80 1.80
CA ILE A 57 -22.86 6.02 2.60
C ILE A 57 -23.29 7.08 1.60
N ARG A 58 -24.60 7.32 1.52
CA ARG A 58 -25.14 8.43 0.72
C ARG A 58 -24.62 9.70 1.40
N PRO A 59 -23.95 10.61 0.67
CA PRO A 59 -23.54 11.87 1.26
C PRO A 59 -24.78 12.58 1.79
N PRO A 60 -24.71 13.21 2.98
CA PRO A 60 -25.84 13.97 3.51
C PRO A 60 -26.22 15.07 2.51
N PRO A 61 -27.52 15.36 2.32
CA PRO A 61 -27.95 16.44 1.46
C PRO A 61 -27.29 17.74 1.95
N LYS A 62 -26.50 18.37 1.07
CA LYS A 62 -25.87 19.65 1.38
C LYS A 62 -26.98 20.69 1.55
N LEU A 63 -27.20 21.13 2.79
CA LEU A 63 -27.94 22.36 3.05
C LEU A 63 -27.22 23.48 2.29
N ARG A 64 -27.90 24.06 1.29
CA ARG A 64 -27.38 25.24 0.59
C ARG A 64 -27.37 26.38 1.61
N PRO A 65 -26.22 26.99 1.91
CA PRO A 65 -26.23 28.23 2.68
C PRO A 65 -26.92 29.29 1.81
N THR A 66 -27.97 29.90 2.34
CA THR A 66 -28.50 31.16 1.84
C THR A 66 -27.34 32.16 1.74
N SER A 67 -27.24 32.80 0.59
CA SER A 67 -26.17 33.73 0.25
C SER A 67 -26.02 34.80 1.32
N SER A 68 -24.83 34.90 1.92
CA SER A 68 -24.34 36.17 2.43
C SER A 68 -22.82 36.22 2.32
N ALA A 69 -22.40 37.20 1.53
CA ALA A 69 -21.15 37.94 1.57
C ALA A 69 -19.80 37.17 1.60
N ALA A 70 -19.09 37.34 0.48
CA ALA A 70 -17.67 37.65 0.40
C ALA A 70 -16.74 37.12 1.52
N CYS A 71 -16.07 36.00 1.23
CA CYS A 71 -14.72 35.76 1.73
C CYS A 71 -13.92 35.08 0.61
N VAL A 72 -13.05 35.86 -0.02
CA VAL A 72 -11.99 35.37 -0.91
C VAL A 72 -11.08 34.48 -0.07
N ARG A 73 -11.20 33.17 -0.22
CA ARG A 73 -10.15 32.22 0.15
C ARG A 73 -9.86 31.41 -1.11
N PRO A 74 -8.62 31.41 -1.64
CA PRO A 74 -8.29 30.52 -2.73
C PRO A 74 -8.41 29.11 -2.17
N VAL A 75 -9.51 28.44 -2.51
CA VAL A 75 -9.66 27.01 -2.23
C VAL A 75 -8.48 26.35 -2.91
N ALA A 76 -7.69 25.66 -2.10
CA ALA A 76 -6.53 24.92 -2.54
C ALA A 76 -6.90 24.23 -3.86
N LYS A 77 -6.21 24.63 -4.94
CA LYS A 77 -6.21 23.86 -6.17
C LYS A 77 -5.92 22.45 -5.69
N LYS A 78 -6.91 21.56 -5.79
CA LYS A 78 -6.62 20.15 -5.85
C LYS A 78 -5.66 20.07 -7.02
N VAL A 79 -4.37 20.06 -6.72
CA VAL A 79 -3.40 19.33 -7.50
C VAL A 79 -3.94 17.92 -7.44
N SER A 80 -4.90 17.66 -8.35
CA SER A 80 -4.86 16.46 -9.14
C SER A 80 -3.39 16.31 -9.40
N ARG A 81 -2.77 15.38 -8.67
CA ARG A 81 -1.57 14.76 -9.16
C ARG A 81 -2.06 14.16 -10.46
N LYS A 82 -2.09 14.99 -11.52
CA LYS A 82 -1.53 14.62 -12.80
C LYS A 82 -0.38 13.75 -12.39
N THR A 83 -0.60 12.47 -12.53
CA THR A 83 0.42 11.49 -12.85
C THR A 83 1.39 12.25 -13.76
N ALA A 84 2.34 12.96 -13.13
CA ALA A 84 3.53 13.41 -13.79
C ALA A 84 4.05 12.10 -14.33
N GLU A 85 4.05 12.01 -15.66
CA GLU A 85 4.50 10.88 -16.41
C GLU A 85 5.62 10.17 -15.65
N ARG A 86 5.25 9.10 -14.93
CA ARG A 86 6.14 7.97 -14.89
C ARG A 86 6.05 7.49 -16.30
N GLN A 87 6.94 8.02 -17.15
CA GLN A 87 7.26 7.39 -18.42
C GLN A 87 7.34 5.92 -18.09
N GLN A 88 6.41 5.15 -18.65
CA GLN A 88 6.46 3.71 -18.49
C GLN A 88 7.89 3.30 -18.80
N PRO A 89 8.55 2.46 -17.99
CA PRO A 89 9.85 1.94 -18.37
C PRO A 89 9.66 1.38 -19.78
N LYS A 90 10.29 2.03 -20.77
CA LYS A 90 10.12 1.67 -22.16
C LYS A 90 10.70 0.27 -22.26
N GLU A 91 9.83 -0.74 -22.38
CA GLU A 91 10.29 -2.12 -22.42
C GLU A 91 11.07 -2.31 -23.71
N PHE A 92 12.39 -2.23 -23.60
CA PHE A 92 13.28 -2.50 -24.71
C PHE A 92 13.27 -3.99 -24.99
N SER A 93 13.10 -4.35 -26.26
CA SER A 93 13.36 -5.71 -26.72
C SER A 93 14.79 -6.12 -26.34
N LYS A 94 15.01 -7.42 -26.05
CA LYS A 94 16.35 -7.95 -25.78
C LYS A 94 17.37 -7.52 -26.84
N GLN A 95 16.95 -7.48 -28.11
CA GLN A 95 17.80 -7.04 -29.22
C GLN A 95 18.19 -5.56 -29.13
N GLN A 96 17.27 -4.70 -28.70
CA GLN A 96 17.54 -3.27 -28.52
C GLN A 96 18.50 -3.02 -27.36
N LEU A 97 18.38 -3.80 -26.28
CA LEU A 97 19.32 -3.74 -25.16
C LEU A 97 20.73 -4.16 -25.58
N TYR A 98 20.85 -5.25 -26.34
CA TYR A 98 22.15 -5.68 -26.87
C TYR A 98 22.76 -4.67 -27.84
N ALA A 99 21.95 -4.02 -28.67
CA ALA A 99 22.43 -2.96 -29.57
C ALA A 99 22.97 -1.75 -28.81
N MET A 100 22.28 -1.30 -27.76
CA MET A 100 22.73 -0.21 -26.89
C MET A 100 24.05 -0.54 -26.17
N LEU A 101 24.19 -1.77 -25.67
CA LEU A 101 25.44 -2.23 -25.05
C LEU A 101 26.60 -2.26 -26.05
N ALA A 102 26.35 -2.76 -27.26
CA ALA A 102 27.38 -2.80 -28.31
C ALA A 102 27.81 -1.40 -28.77
N GLU A 103 26.88 -0.43 -28.78
CA GLU A 103 27.19 0.96 -29.10
C GLU A 103 28.01 1.64 -28.00
N ALA A 104 27.65 1.43 -26.73
CA ALA A 104 28.40 1.97 -25.61
C ALA A 104 29.86 1.49 -25.63
N VAL A 105 30.10 0.20 -25.88
CA VAL A 105 31.46 -0.36 -25.98
C VAL A 105 32.27 0.28 -27.11
N ARG A 106 31.64 0.59 -28.26
CA ARG A 106 32.31 1.25 -29.39
C ARG A 106 32.67 2.70 -29.11
N ASN A 107 31.86 3.42 -28.34
CA ASN A 107 32.09 4.82 -27.99
C ASN A 107 33.11 5.00 -26.84
N THR A 108 33.59 3.91 -26.23
CA THR A 108 34.54 3.94 -25.12
C THR A 108 35.98 3.60 -25.54
N GLY A 109 36.29 3.65 -26.85
CA GLY A 109 37.62 3.51 -27.43
C GLY A 109 38.00 4.74 -28.23
#